data_AF-A0A9N9F1Y7-F1
#
_entry.id   AF-A0A9N9F1Y7-F1
#
_cell.length_a   1.000
_cell.length_b   1.000
_cell.length_c   1.000
_cell.angle_alpha   90.00
_cell.angle_beta   90.00
_cell.angle_gamma   90.00
#
_symmetry.space_group_name_H-M   'P 1'
#
loop_
_entity.id
_entity.type
_entity.pdbx_description
1 polymer ?
#
loop_
_entity_poly.entity_id
_entity_poly.type
_entity_poly.pdbx_seq_one_letter_code
_entity_poly.pdbx_strand_id
1 'polypeptide(L)'
;MILGPNTAKDPDSMVQPVRRPRPPPAQAMDRRGMAYPTMVIEVDHMQTLLDLHRKVALYFNPRTTIKIVLAVKLNEPRMDNTIAIIVALYLRTSPTPLIPVDVRSFGTAPPSHSHKNHIYNIMCVPPHLFTGVGLSDANNNPFPPCARAGIPDYQMNIPATELFNGDPTGVPASAVGGFNLDLWELQLVARQEFNLP
;
A
#
# COMPACT_ATOMS: atom_id res chain seq x y z
N MET A 1 -9.50 -8.31 12.97
CA MET A 1 -8.95 -7.22 13.80
C MET A 1 -10.05 -6.22 14.18
N ILE A 2 -10.19 -5.84 15.45
CA ILE A 2 -11.21 -4.85 15.89
C ILE A 2 -10.66 -3.45 15.63
N LEU A 3 -11.43 -2.56 14.99
CA LEU A 3 -11.00 -1.20 14.63
C LEU A 3 -11.81 -0.10 15.30
N GLY A 4 -12.91 -0.45 15.96
CA GLY A 4 -13.83 0.46 16.62
C GLY A 4 -15.05 -0.27 17.19
N PRO A 5 -16.00 0.46 17.81
CA PRO A 5 -17.27 -0.14 18.24
C PRO A 5 -17.96 -0.80 17.04
N ASN A 6 -18.31 -2.08 17.17
CA ASN A 6 -18.96 -2.88 16.11
C ASN A 6 -18.22 -2.88 14.76
N THR A 7 -16.93 -2.56 14.73
CA THR A 7 -16.12 -2.50 13.51
C THR A 7 -14.98 -3.48 13.63
N ALA A 8 -15.00 -4.53 12.82
CA ALA A 8 -13.90 -5.46 12.67
C ALA A 8 -13.60 -5.69 11.18
N LYS A 9 -12.31 -5.84 10.86
CA LYS A 9 -11.81 -6.18 9.52
C LYS A 9 -10.69 -7.19 9.65
N ASP A 10 -10.61 -8.13 8.73
CA ASP A 10 -9.47 -9.03 8.61
C ASP A 10 -8.74 -8.65 7.31
N PRO A 11 -7.53 -8.07 7.41
CA PRO A 11 -6.75 -7.71 6.23
C PRO A 11 -6.19 -8.94 5.55
N ASP A 12 -5.84 -8.82 4.27
CA ASP A 12 -5.24 -9.92 3.50
C ASP A 12 -3.87 -10.31 4.05
N SER A 13 -3.08 -9.32 4.51
CA SER A 13 -1.85 -9.59 5.25
C SER A 13 -1.50 -8.45 6.22
N MET A 14 -0.59 -8.74 7.15
CA MET A 14 -0.14 -7.82 8.18
C MET A 14 1.31 -8.07 8.56
N VAL A 15 2.04 -6.99 8.85
CA VAL A 15 3.42 -7.05 9.34
C VAL A 15 3.50 -6.43 10.73
N GLN A 16 4.23 -7.10 11.62
CA GLN A 16 4.44 -6.67 12.99
C GLN A 16 5.86 -7.02 13.44
N PRO A 17 6.58 -6.10 14.12
CA PRO A 17 7.84 -6.42 14.77
C PRO A 17 7.65 -7.47 15.87
N VAL A 18 8.49 -8.50 15.88
CA VAL A 18 8.40 -9.63 16.82
C VAL A 18 8.56 -9.17 18.27
N ARG A 19 9.38 -8.14 18.52
CA ARG A 19 9.69 -7.65 19.88
C ARG A 19 8.75 -6.55 20.36
N ARG A 20 7.65 -6.28 19.65
CA ARG A 20 6.72 -5.22 20.02
C ARG A 20 6.05 -5.54 21.36
N PRO A 21 6.20 -4.69 22.40
CA PRO A 21 5.60 -4.94 23.71
C PRO A 21 4.07 -4.94 23.62
N ARG A 22 3.43 -5.60 24.58
CA ARG A 22 2.00 -5.44 24.77
C ARG A 22 1.69 -3.97 25.12
N PRO A 23 0.65 -3.36 24.53
CA PRO A 23 0.25 -2.02 24.90
C PRO A 23 -0.13 -1.96 26.39
N PRO A 24 0.11 -0.84 27.08
CA PRO A 24 -0.45 -0.60 28.41
C PRO A 24 -1.99 -0.75 28.39
N PRO A 25 -2.63 -1.07 29.53
CA PRO A 25 -4.08 -1.29 29.59
C PRO A 25 -4.96 -0.14 29.06
N ALA A 26 -4.42 1.09 29.06
CA ALA A 26 -5.08 2.29 28.55
C ALA A 26 -4.89 2.53 27.04
N GLN A 27 -4.02 1.78 26.37
CA GLN A 27 -3.84 1.83 24.92
C GLN A 27 -4.69 0.77 24.23
N ALA A 28 -5.10 1.08 23.01
CA ALA A 28 -5.91 0.17 22.24
C ALA A 28 -5.13 -1.09 21.85
N MET A 29 -5.75 -2.23 22.11
CA MET A 29 -5.26 -3.55 21.79
C MET A 29 -6.12 -4.16 20.68
N ASP A 30 -5.56 -5.14 19.98
CA ASP A 30 -6.34 -6.02 19.13
C ASP A 30 -7.22 -6.97 19.96
N ARG A 31 -7.99 -7.84 19.28
CA ARG A 31 -8.88 -8.82 19.94
C ARG A 31 -8.18 -9.83 20.85
N ARG A 32 -6.85 -9.93 20.81
CA ARG A 32 -6.02 -10.85 21.59
C ARG A 32 -5.24 -10.13 22.71
N GLY A 33 -5.48 -8.84 22.93
CA GLY A 33 -4.73 -8.04 23.91
C GLY A 33 -3.31 -7.69 23.43
N MET A 34 -3.05 -7.78 22.12
CA MET A 34 -1.76 -7.48 21.52
C MET A 34 -1.77 -6.10 20.86
N ALA A 35 -0.59 -5.55 20.57
CA ALA A 35 -0.50 -4.34 19.76
C ALA A 35 -1.02 -4.63 18.35
N TYR A 36 -1.69 -3.65 17.73
CA TYR A 36 -2.03 -3.69 16.30
C TYR A 36 -0.78 -3.96 15.46
N PRO A 37 -0.88 -4.54 14.25
CA PRO A 37 0.26 -4.59 13.33
C PRO A 37 0.76 -3.18 12.99
N THR A 38 2.02 -3.03 12.61
CA THR A 38 2.55 -1.74 12.14
C THR A 38 2.16 -1.48 10.69
N MET A 39 2.03 -2.52 9.88
CA MET A 39 1.61 -2.44 8.50
C MET A 39 0.44 -3.40 8.23
N VAL A 40 -0.53 -2.91 7.47
CA VAL A 40 -1.62 -3.68 6.89
C VAL A 40 -1.50 -3.68 5.38
N ILE A 41 -1.76 -4.83 4.76
CA ILE A 41 -1.75 -5.01 3.31
C ILE A 41 -3.15 -5.46 2.89
N GLU A 42 -3.70 -4.77 1.90
CA GLU A 42 -4.96 -5.10 1.24
C GLU A 42 -4.67 -5.33 -0.24
N VAL A 43 -5.07 -6.48 -0.77
CA VAL A 43 -4.90 -6.86 -2.18
C VAL A 43 -6.24 -7.34 -2.69
N ASP A 44 -6.84 -6.63 -3.64
CA ASP A 44 -8.17 -6.99 -4.11
C ASP A 44 -8.33 -6.80 -5.62
N HIS A 45 -8.97 -7.78 -6.26
CA HIS A 45 -9.31 -7.75 -7.69
C HIS A 45 -10.78 -7.39 -7.95
N MET A 46 -11.66 -7.57 -6.96
CA MET A 46 -13.11 -7.33 -7.06
C MET A 46 -13.48 -5.94 -6.55
N GLN A 47 -12.88 -5.49 -5.45
CA GLN A 47 -13.16 -4.18 -4.87
C GLN A 47 -12.67 -3.04 -5.75
N THR A 48 -13.36 -1.90 -5.67
CA THR A 48 -12.93 -0.68 -6.35
C THR A 48 -11.75 -0.03 -5.61
N LEU A 49 -11.02 0.87 -6.29
CA LEU A 49 -10.03 1.72 -5.61
C LEU A 49 -10.64 2.51 -4.44
N LEU A 50 -11.91 2.91 -4.57
CA LEU A 50 -12.63 3.64 -3.53
C LEU A 50 -12.84 2.79 -2.28
N ASP A 51 -13.16 1.51 -2.44
CA ASP A 51 -13.39 0.60 -1.31
C ASP A 51 -12.08 0.36 -0.56
N LEU A 52 -10.99 0.11 -1.28
CA LEU A 52 -9.65 -0.01 -0.71
C LEU A 52 -9.23 1.29 0.00
N HIS A 53 -9.47 2.44 -0.62
CA HIS A 53 -9.18 3.74 -0.04
C HIS A 53 -9.97 4.01 1.25
N ARG A 54 -11.27 3.68 1.26
CA ARG A 54 -12.12 3.83 2.46
C ARG A 54 -11.68 2.95 3.62
N LYS A 55 -11.13 1.75 3.35
CA LYS A 55 -10.55 0.89 4.40
C LYS A 55 -9.39 1.58 5.13
N VAL A 56 -8.62 2.44 4.46
CA VAL A 56 -7.51 3.18 5.08
C VAL A 56 -7.99 4.00 6.28
N ALA A 57 -9.13 4.69 6.17
CA ALA A 57 -9.69 5.47 7.28
C ALA A 57 -10.06 4.60 8.50
N LEU A 58 -10.46 3.34 8.27
CA LEU A 58 -10.71 2.37 9.34
C LEU A 58 -9.40 1.94 9.99
N TYR A 59 -8.36 1.66 9.20
CA TYR A 59 -7.05 1.29 9.70
C TYR A 59 -6.31 2.44 10.38
N PHE A 60 -6.55 3.67 9.96
CA PHE A 60 -5.99 4.89 10.56
C PHE A 60 -6.87 5.52 11.63
N ASN A 61 -7.89 4.80 12.09
CA ASN A 61 -8.70 5.23 13.21
C ASN A 61 -7.81 5.62 14.43
N PRO A 62 -8.16 6.66 15.21
CA PRO A 62 -7.39 7.05 16.40
C PRO A 62 -7.25 5.93 17.44
N ARG A 63 -8.14 4.93 17.42
CA ARG A 63 -8.08 3.74 18.27
C ARG A 63 -7.07 2.69 17.80
N THR A 64 -6.43 2.83 16.66
CA THR A 64 -5.43 1.84 16.22
C THR A 64 -4.06 2.50 16.18
N THR A 65 -3.01 1.69 16.21
CA THR A 65 -1.62 2.17 16.11
C THR A 65 -0.94 1.79 14.81
N ILE A 66 -1.71 1.29 13.83
CA ILE A 66 -1.25 0.90 12.50
C ILE A 66 -0.61 2.11 11.82
N LYS A 67 0.62 1.97 11.34
CA LYS A 67 1.41 3.07 10.76
C LYS A 67 1.36 3.09 9.24
N ILE A 68 1.26 1.93 8.61
CA ILE A 68 1.35 1.78 7.16
C ILE A 68 0.12 1.02 6.66
N VAL A 69 -0.48 1.50 5.57
CA VAL A 69 -1.42 0.71 4.77
C VAL A 69 -0.90 0.65 3.35
N LEU A 70 -0.75 -0.56 2.81
CA LEU A 70 -0.44 -0.80 1.41
C LEU A 70 -1.71 -1.35 0.75
N ALA A 71 -2.28 -0.58 -0.17
CA ALA A 71 -3.45 -1.00 -0.93
C ALA A 71 -3.04 -1.35 -2.36
N VAL A 72 -3.35 -2.57 -2.80
CA VAL A 72 -3.03 -3.10 -4.13
C VAL A 72 -4.34 -3.43 -4.86
N LYS A 73 -4.63 -2.69 -5.92
CA LYS A 73 -5.74 -2.96 -6.82
C LYS A 73 -5.24 -3.75 -8.03
N LEU A 74 -5.69 -5.00 -8.11
CA LEU A 74 -5.58 -5.82 -9.31
C LEU A 74 -6.78 -5.50 -10.21
N ASN A 75 -6.56 -5.01 -11.42
CA ASN A 75 -7.67 -4.75 -12.34
C ASN A 75 -8.03 -6.00 -13.13
N GLU A 76 -9.25 -6.05 -13.64
CA GLU A 76 -9.65 -7.10 -14.56
C GLU A 76 -8.73 -7.11 -15.79
N PRO A 77 -8.33 -8.31 -16.27
CA PRO A 77 -7.65 -8.45 -17.55
C PRO A 77 -8.43 -7.79 -18.68
N ARG A 78 -7.72 -7.11 -19.56
CA ARG A 78 -8.27 -6.57 -20.79
C ARG A 78 -8.43 -7.67 -21.84
N MET A 79 -9.19 -7.39 -22.90
CA MET A 79 -9.39 -8.31 -24.03
C MET A 79 -8.09 -8.76 -24.71
N ASP A 80 -7.03 -7.94 -24.65
CA ASP A 80 -5.71 -8.24 -25.18
C ASP A 80 -4.80 -8.98 -24.18
N ASN A 81 -5.37 -9.51 -23.09
CA ASN A 81 -4.65 -10.18 -22.01
C ASN A 81 -3.59 -9.28 -21.36
N THR A 82 -3.82 -7.97 -21.32
CA THR A 82 -2.98 -7.06 -20.53
C THR A 82 -3.69 -6.64 -19.25
N ILE A 83 -2.91 -6.29 -18.22
CA ILE A 83 -3.44 -5.92 -16.91
C ILE A 83 -2.77 -4.66 -16.40
N ALA A 84 -3.57 -3.79 -15.79
CA ALA A 84 -3.08 -2.68 -15.00
C ALA A 84 -3.16 -3.06 -13.51
N ILE A 85 -2.10 -2.81 -12.76
CA ILE A 85 -2.08 -2.96 -11.31
C ILE A 85 -1.75 -1.60 -10.72
N ILE A 86 -2.44 -1.22 -9.64
CA ILE A 86 -2.22 0.05 -8.95
C ILE A 86 -1.90 -0.26 -7.50
N VAL A 87 -0.79 0.27 -7.00
CA VAL A 87 -0.43 0.22 -5.59
C VAL A 87 -0.45 1.63 -5.00
N ALA A 88 -0.98 1.77 -3.80
CA ALA A 88 -1.00 3.02 -3.05
C ALA A 88 -0.47 2.79 -1.63
N LEU A 89 0.55 3.55 -1.25
CA LEU A 89 1.18 3.52 0.06
C LEU A 89 0.68 4.68 0.92
N TYR A 90 0.15 4.35 2.09
CA TYR A 90 -0.32 5.32 3.08
C TYR A 90 0.54 5.26 4.33
N LEU A 91 0.89 6.43 4.86
CA LEU A 91 1.62 6.56 6.12
C LEU A 91 0.79 7.38 7.10
N ARG A 92 0.57 6.85 8.31
CA ARG A 92 -0.16 7.56 9.36
C ARG A 92 0.52 8.87 9.76
N THR A 93 1.84 8.90 9.68
CA THR A 93 2.66 10.06 10.07
C THR A 93 2.75 11.14 9.00
N SER A 94 2.18 10.91 7.81
CA SER A 94 2.00 11.95 6.79
C SER A 94 1.12 13.09 7.33
N PRO A 95 1.38 14.36 6.98
CA PRO A 95 0.48 15.48 7.29
C PRO A 95 -0.95 15.27 6.80
N THR A 96 -1.13 14.45 5.75
CA THR A 96 -2.42 14.07 5.17
C THR A 96 -2.55 12.54 5.11
N PRO A 97 -2.81 11.86 6.24
CA PRO A 97 -2.73 10.38 6.34
C PRO A 97 -3.68 9.62 5.40
N LEU A 98 -4.76 10.26 4.97
CA LEU A 98 -5.73 9.67 4.04
C LEU A 98 -5.40 9.97 2.57
N ILE A 99 -4.31 10.68 2.28
CA ILE A 99 -3.77 10.83 0.94
C ILE A 99 -2.51 9.94 0.87
N PRO A 100 -2.42 9.02 -0.08
CA PRO A 100 -1.24 8.16 -0.20
C PRO A 100 0.01 9.01 -0.50
N VAL A 101 1.14 8.59 0.05
CA VAL A 101 2.44 9.27 -0.12
C VAL A 101 3.19 8.80 -1.36
N ASP A 102 2.80 7.66 -1.94
CA ASP A 102 3.30 7.12 -3.20
C ASP A 102 2.22 6.25 -3.83
N VAL A 103 1.89 6.50 -5.09
CA VAL A 103 0.97 5.70 -5.89
C VAL A 103 1.68 5.32 -7.17
N ARG A 104 1.71 4.02 -7.48
CA ARG A 104 2.33 3.54 -8.71
C ARG A 104 1.39 2.65 -9.49
N SER A 105 1.35 2.89 -10.79
CA SER A 105 0.76 1.98 -11.76
C SER A 105 1.83 1.10 -12.40
N PHE A 106 1.56 -0.18 -12.50
CA PHE A 106 2.44 -1.18 -13.11
C PHE A 106 1.57 -2.28 -13.73
N GLY A 107 2.17 -3.40 -14.14
CA GLY A 107 1.51 -4.37 -15.01
C GLY A 107 1.96 -4.22 -16.46
N THR A 108 1.22 -4.88 -17.35
CA THR A 108 1.45 -4.88 -18.80
C THR A 108 0.61 -3.83 -19.53
N ALA A 109 -0.27 -3.11 -18.81
CA ALA A 109 -1.13 -2.08 -19.36
C ALA A 109 -1.22 -0.81 -18.50
N PRO A 110 -1.54 0.34 -19.11
CA PRO A 110 -1.77 1.59 -18.39
C PRO A 110 -3.06 1.53 -17.55
N PRO A 111 -3.19 2.34 -16.49
CA PRO A 111 -4.47 2.50 -15.80
C PRO A 111 -5.50 3.18 -16.74
N SER A 112 -6.77 2.82 -16.60
CA SER A 112 -7.87 3.44 -17.37
C SER A 112 -8.02 4.92 -17.02
N HIS A 113 -8.67 5.69 -17.90
CA HIS A 113 -8.95 7.11 -17.64
C HIS A 113 -9.79 7.30 -16.36
N SER A 114 -10.74 6.40 -16.10
CA SER A 114 -11.54 6.41 -14.87
C SER A 114 -10.68 6.22 -13.62
N HIS A 115 -9.71 5.28 -13.63
CA HIS A 115 -8.79 5.10 -12.50
C HIS A 115 -7.91 6.32 -12.27
N LYS A 116 -7.38 6.93 -13.34
CA LYS A 116 -6.59 8.17 -13.23
C LYS A 116 -7.41 9.29 -12.60
N ASN A 117 -8.64 9.52 -13.09
CA ASN A 117 -9.54 10.54 -12.55
C ASN A 117 -9.91 10.25 -11.09
N HIS A 118 -10.09 8.99 -10.72
CA HIS A 118 -10.38 8.61 -9.34
C HIS A 118 -9.21 8.95 -8.40
N ILE A 119 -7.99 8.60 -8.80
CA ILE A 119 -6.76 8.88 -8.03
C ILE A 119 -6.57 10.39 -7.84
N TYR A 120 -6.71 11.18 -8.90
CA TYR A 120 -6.52 12.63 -8.81
C TYR A 120 -7.65 13.33 -8.05
N ASN A 121 -8.92 13.00 -8.34
CA ASN A 121 -10.05 13.83 -7.91
C ASN A 121 -10.78 13.29 -6.67
N ILE A 122 -10.72 11.98 -6.41
CA ILE A 122 -11.41 11.36 -5.27
C ILE A 122 -10.42 11.05 -4.14
N MET A 123 -9.27 10.46 -4.47
CA MET A 123 -8.21 10.21 -3.50
C MET A 123 -7.32 11.45 -3.26
N CYS A 124 -7.55 12.53 -4.01
CA CYS A 124 -6.83 13.80 -3.91
C CYS A 124 -5.30 13.67 -4.04
N VAL A 125 -4.83 12.73 -4.85
CA VAL A 125 -3.39 12.46 -5.01
C VAL A 125 -2.75 13.55 -5.87
N PRO A 126 -1.73 14.27 -5.37
CA PRO A 126 -0.97 15.21 -6.19
C PRO A 126 -0.32 14.50 -7.40
N PRO A 127 -0.26 15.13 -8.59
CA PRO A 127 0.25 14.47 -9.80
C PRO A 127 1.64 13.84 -9.66
N HIS A 128 2.55 14.49 -8.94
CA HIS A 128 3.92 14.00 -8.75
C HIS A 128 4.02 12.74 -7.86
N LEU A 129 2.96 12.40 -7.12
CA LEU A 129 2.89 11.18 -6.30
C LEU A 129 2.27 10.00 -7.04
N PHE A 130 1.76 10.19 -8.28
CA PHE A 130 1.23 9.10 -9.10
C PHE A 130 2.12 8.86 -10.32
N THR A 131 2.84 7.74 -10.32
CA THR A 131 3.87 7.40 -11.32
C THR A 131 3.68 6.00 -11.92
N GLY A 132 4.48 5.66 -12.94
CA GLY A 132 4.53 4.33 -13.54
C GLY A 132 3.80 4.17 -14.88
N VAL A 133 3.49 2.93 -15.25
CA VAL A 133 3.07 2.54 -16.60
C VAL A 133 1.87 3.36 -17.08
N GLY A 134 2.01 4.02 -18.25
CA GLY A 134 0.94 4.81 -18.84
C GLY A 134 0.81 6.23 -18.33
N LEU A 135 1.77 6.69 -17.54
CA LEU A 135 1.93 8.06 -17.09
C LEU A 135 3.23 8.64 -17.65
N SER A 136 3.39 9.96 -17.52
CA SER A 136 4.62 10.66 -17.87
C SER A 136 5.19 11.37 -16.64
N ASP A 137 6.51 11.54 -16.62
CA ASP A 137 7.20 12.36 -15.63
C ASP A 137 6.88 13.86 -15.80
N ALA A 138 7.47 14.71 -14.95
CA ALA A 138 7.27 16.16 -15.00
C ALA A 138 7.76 16.81 -16.30
N ASN A 139 8.61 16.13 -17.07
CA ASN A 139 9.13 16.58 -18.36
C ASN A 139 8.35 15.97 -19.54
N ASN A 140 7.21 15.32 -19.27
CA ASN A 140 6.38 14.62 -20.23
C ASN A 140 7.06 13.41 -20.91
N ASN A 141 8.11 12.84 -20.29
CA ASN A 141 8.67 11.57 -20.74
C ASN A 141 7.82 10.41 -20.19
N PRO A 142 7.44 9.44 -21.02
CA PRO A 142 6.70 8.28 -20.53
C PRO A 142 7.57 7.44 -19.60
N PHE A 143 6.99 6.94 -18.50
CA PHE A 143 7.68 5.96 -17.66
C PHE A 143 7.95 4.67 -18.45
N PRO A 144 9.10 4.01 -18.23
CA PRO A 144 9.43 2.76 -18.91
C PRO A 144 8.48 1.64 -18.48
N PRO A 145 8.33 0.54 -19.25
CA PRO A 145 7.56 -0.62 -18.81
C PRO A 145 8.11 -1.26 -17.52
N CYS A 146 7.25 -1.81 -16.67
CA CYS A 146 7.64 -2.65 -15.53
C CYS A 146 8.03 -4.06 -16.02
N ALA A 147 9.22 -4.18 -16.62
CA ALA A 147 9.60 -5.37 -17.39
C ALA A 147 10.61 -6.31 -16.70
N ARG A 148 11.32 -5.85 -15.66
CA ARG A 148 12.30 -6.65 -14.91
C ARG A 148 12.47 -6.12 -13.49
N ALA A 149 12.96 -6.97 -12.59
CA ALA A 149 13.36 -6.59 -11.24
C ALA A 149 14.41 -5.47 -11.26
N GLY A 150 14.38 -4.64 -10.22
CA GLY A 150 15.38 -3.61 -9.94
C GLY A 150 15.24 -2.33 -10.77
N ILE A 151 14.16 -2.15 -11.55
CA ILE A 151 13.91 -0.86 -12.22
C ILE A 151 13.58 0.20 -11.15
N PRO A 152 14.34 1.32 -11.05
CA PRO A 152 14.16 2.32 -10.00
C PRO A 152 12.74 2.90 -9.91
N ASP A 153 12.10 3.17 -11.06
CA ASP A 153 10.72 3.68 -11.12
C ASP A 153 9.68 2.72 -10.54
N TYR A 154 10.04 1.46 -10.31
CA TYR A 154 9.18 0.41 -9.76
C TYR A 154 9.67 -0.15 -8.42
N GLN A 155 10.54 0.61 -7.73
CA GLN A 155 10.93 0.35 -6.34
C GLN A 155 10.13 1.24 -5.37
N MET A 156 9.16 0.67 -4.67
CA MET A 156 8.37 1.40 -3.67
C MET A 156 8.99 1.22 -2.28
N ASN A 157 9.48 2.30 -1.67
CA ASN A 157 10.13 2.22 -0.37
C ASN A 157 9.09 2.15 0.77
N ILE A 158 9.22 1.13 1.61
CA ILE A 158 8.50 0.98 2.87
C ILE A 158 9.39 1.52 4.00
N PRO A 159 9.01 2.64 4.66
CA PRO A 159 9.85 3.28 5.67
C PRO A 159 10.06 2.38 6.90
N ALA A 160 11.31 2.07 7.23
CA ALA A 160 11.63 1.22 8.37
C ALA A 160 11.25 1.86 9.72
N THR A 161 11.33 3.19 9.83
CA THR A 161 10.90 3.93 11.03
C THR A 161 9.44 3.66 11.40
N GLU A 162 8.57 3.56 10.39
CA GLU A 162 7.17 3.22 10.58
C GLU A 162 6.97 1.72 10.78
N LEU A 163 7.71 0.89 10.02
CA LEU A 163 7.58 -0.57 10.08
C LEU A 163 8.01 -1.14 11.43
N PHE A 164 9.09 -0.62 12.02
CA PHE A 164 9.61 -1.00 13.34
C PHE A 164 9.03 -0.17 14.49
N ASN A 165 7.97 0.61 14.24
CA ASN A 165 7.38 1.43 15.28
C ASN A 165 6.92 0.58 16.49
N GLY A 166 7.44 0.93 17.67
CA GLY A 166 7.16 0.22 18.91
C GLY A 166 8.05 -1.00 19.17
N ASP A 167 9.03 -1.31 18.32
CA ASP A 167 10.09 -2.26 18.67
C ASP A 167 11.08 -1.60 19.67
N PRO A 168 11.35 -2.21 20.85
CA PRO A 168 12.23 -1.63 21.86
C PRO A 168 13.69 -1.54 21.42
N THR A 169 14.09 -2.30 20.39
CA THR A 169 15.43 -2.25 19.80
C THR A 169 15.57 -1.21 18.69
N GLY A 170 14.46 -0.54 18.33
CA GLY A 170 14.42 0.45 17.27
C GLY A 170 14.59 -0.14 15.87
N VAL A 171 14.97 0.72 14.92
CA VAL A 171 15.25 0.33 13.54
C VAL A 171 16.64 -0.31 13.46
N PRO A 172 16.79 -1.53 12.91
CA PRO A 172 18.10 -2.13 12.68
C PRO A 172 18.98 -1.24 11.78
N ALA A 173 20.28 -1.13 12.07
CA ALA A 173 21.21 -0.28 11.32
C ALA A 173 21.24 -0.60 9.81
N SER A 174 21.10 -1.88 9.44
CA SER A 174 21.04 -2.33 8.05
C SER A 174 19.73 -1.99 7.32
N ALA A 175 18.70 -1.54 8.05
CA ALA A 175 17.37 -1.26 7.53
C ALA A 175 17.00 0.24 7.58
N VAL A 176 17.94 1.13 7.94
CA VAL A 176 17.66 2.57 8.12
C VAL A 176 17.07 3.20 6.85
N GLY A 177 17.46 2.72 5.67
CA GLY A 177 16.93 3.18 4.37
C GLY A 177 15.55 2.64 4.01
N GLY A 178 14.90 1.85 4.86
CA GLY A 178 13.64 1.18 4.53
C GLY A 178 13.85 -0.09 3.70
N PHE A 179 12.74 -0.60 3.17
CA PHE A 179 12.70 -1.79 2.32
C PHE A 179 12.05 -1.43 1.00
N ASN A 180 12.73 -1.70 -0.11
CA ASN A 180 12.12 -1.49 -1.42
C ASN A 180 11.29 -2.72 -1.78
N LEU A 181 9.99 -2.51 -1.96
CA LEU A 181 9.10 -3.46 -2.59
C LEU A 181 9.27 -3.34 -4.10
N ASP A 182 9.75 -4.42 -4.73
CA ASP A 182 9.87 -4.52 -6.17
C ASP A 182 8.50 -4.81 -6.80
N LEU A 183 7.96 -3.86 -7.55
CA LEU A 183 6.62 -4.00 -8.14
C LEU A 183 6.60 -4.97 -9.33
N TRP A 184 7.75 -5.27 -9.95
CA TRP A 184 7.83 -6.32 -10.96
C TRP A 184 7.72 -7.70 -10.32
N GLU A 185 8.38 -7.93 -9.18
CA GLU A 185 8.22 -9.18 -8.43
C GLU A 185 6.79 -9.36 -7.93
N LEU A 186 6.19 -8.28 -7.39
CA LEU A 186 4.78 -8.28 -6.99
C LEU A 186 3.85 -8.62 -8.17
N GLN A 187 4.12 -8.06 -9.36
CA GLN A 187 3.38 -8.39 -10.58
C GLN A 187 3.48 -9.88 -10.93
N LEU A 188 4.66 -10.50 -10.81
CA LEU A 188 4.83 -11.92 -11.09
C LEU A 188 4.02 -12.79 -10.13
N VAL A 189 4.08 -12.50 -8.83
CA VAL A 189 3.31 -13.22 -7.82
C VAL A 189 1.82 -13.04 -8.05
N ALA A 190 1.36 -11.82 -8.32
CA ALA A 190 -0.05 -11.55 -8.61
C ALA A 190 -0.54 -12.34 -9.84
N ARG A 191 0.27 -12.44 -10.90
CA ARG A 191 -0.06 -13.22 -12.10
C ARG A 191 -0.20 -14.71 -11.79
N GLN A 192 0.68 -15.26 -10.96
CA GLN A 192 0.64 -16.67 -10.57
C GLN A 192 -0.56 -16.97 -9.66
N GLU A 193 -0.76 -16.19 -8.61
CA GLU A 193 -1.78 -16.46 -7.58
C GLU A 193 -3.21 -16.21 -8.07
N PHE A 194 -3.40 -15.22 -8.95
CA PHE A 194 -4.73 -14.83 -9.45
C PHE A 194 -4.99 -15.25 -10.90
N ASN A 195 -4.10 -16.07 -11.49
CA ASN A 195 -4.15 -16.47 -12.90
C ASN A 195 -4.32 -15.26 -13.85
N LEU A 196 -3.61 -14.18 -13.57
CA LEU A 196 -3.66 -12.95 -14.38
C LEU A 196 -2.66 -13.08 -15.54
N PRO A 197 -2.98 -12.50 -16.71
CA PRO A 197 -2.15 -12.66 -17.89
C PRO A 197 -0.84 -11.88 -17.82
#